data_AF-A0AA88XGM5-F1
#
_entry.id   AF-A0AA88XGM5-F1
#
_cell.length_a   1.000
_cell.length_b   1.000
_cell.length_c   1.000
_cell.angle_alpha   90.00
_cell.angle_beta   90.00
_cell.angle_gamma   90.00
#
_symmetry.space_group_name_H-M   'P 1'
#
loop_
_entity.id
_entity.type
_entity.pdbx_description
1 polymer ?
#
loop_
_entity_poly.entity_id
_entity_poly.type
_entity_poly.pdbx_seq_one_letter_code
_entity_poly.pdbx_strand_id
1 'polypeptide(L)' 'MWTWSSTGDVIIQKYWDACQPDSYQGTEEDCLEMGVAYNLRWNDAECSRQLSVLCEDG' A
#
# COMPACT_ATOMS: atom_id res chain seq x y z
N MET A 1 -6.61 9.24 -3.60
CA MET A 1 -5.50 10.06 -3.07
C MET A 1 -4.88 9.25 -1.95
N TRP A 2 -3.57 8.99 -1.97
CA TRP A 2 -2.93 8.16 -0.94
C TRP A 2 -2.45 9.00 0.24
N THR A 3 -2.83 8.60 1.45
CA THR A 3 -2.50 9.28 2.71
C THR A 3 -1.97 8.29 3.74
N TRP A 4 -1.10 8.73 4.64
CA TRP A 4 -0.68 7.94 5.79
C TRP A 4 -1.85 7.77 6.76
N SER A 5 -2.12 6.54 7.21
CA SER A 5 -3.24 6.25 8.11
C SER A 5 -3.04 6.79 9.53
N SER A 6 -1.78 6.96 9.94
CA SER A 6 -1.38 7.52 11.24
C SER A 6 -1.64 9.02 11.34
N THR A 7 -1.27 9.79 10.31
CA THR A 7 -1.31 11.27 10.35
C THR A 7 -2.38 11.89 9.46
N GLY A 8 -2.85 11.17 8.44
CA GLY A 8 -3.71 11.72 7.38
C GLY A 8 -2.94 12.54 6.33
N ASP A 9 -1.62 12.66 6.46
CA ASP A 9 -0.81 13.42 5.52
C ASP A 9 -0.76 12.76 4.14
N VAL A 10 -0.66 13.60 3.12
CA VAL A 10 -0.53 13.15 1.73
C VAL A 10 0.81 12.47 1.49
N ILE A 11 0.78 11.29 0.88
CA ILE A 11 2.00 10.60 0.44
C ILE A 11 2.60 11.33 -0.76
N ILE A 12 3.69 12.06 -0.52
CA ILE A 12 4.41 12.83 -1.54
C ILE A 12 5.26 11.95 -2.46
N GLN A 13 5.99 10.99 -1.90
CA GLN A 13 6.89 10.11 -2.65
C GLN A 13 6.33 8.71 -2.68
N LYS A 14 6.19 8.15 -3.89
CA LYS A 14 5.56 6.85 -4.10
C LYS A 14 6.57 5.85 -4.66
N TYR A 15 6.60 4.65 -4.08
CA TYR A 15 7.53 3.58 -4.45
C TYR A 15 6.78 2.33 -4.94
N TRP A 16 5.81 2.53 -5.83
CA TRP A 16 5.06 1.44 -6.47
C TRP A 16 5.97 0.43 -7.17
N ASP A 17 5.56 -0.83 -7.14
CA ASP A 17 6.10 -1.84 -8.03
C ASP A 17 5.66 -1.58 -9.48
N ALA A 18 6.26 -2.29 -10.42
CA ALA A 18 5.85 -2.17 -11.82
C ALA A 18 4.35 -2.47 -11.97
N CYS A 19 3.66 -1.63 -12.74
CA CYS A 19 2.22 -1.70 -13.03
C CYS A 19 1.27 -1.38 -11.87
N GLN A 20 1.77 -0.95 -10.70
CA GLN A 20 0.95 -0.60 -9.53
C GLN A 20 0.70 0.92 -9.43
N PRO A 21 -0.44 1.36 -8.84
CA PRO A 21 -1.57 0.56 -8.36
C PRO A 21 -2.44 0.03 -9.52
N ASP A 22 -3.00 -1.19 -9.41
CA ASP A 22 -3.74 -1.86 -10.49
C ASP A 22 -5.14 -2.37 -10.14
N SER A 23 -5.56 -2.37 -8.88
CA SER A 23 -6.89 -2.86 -8.45
C SER A 23 -7.19 -4.23 -9.08
N TYR A 24 -6.33 -5.20 -8.79
CA TYR A 24 -6.18 -6.46 -9.50
C TYR A 24 -7.50 -7.22 -9.64
N GLN A 25 -7.92 -7.52 -10.87
CA GLN A 25 -9.21 -8.15 -11.19
C GLN A 25 -10.45 -7.34 -10.80
N GLY A 26 -10.32 -6.02 -10.63
CA GLY A 26 -11.42 -5.14 -10.25
C GLY A 26 -11.78 -5.22 -8.77
N THR A 27 -10.85 -5.67 -7.92
CA THR A 27 -10.97 -5.60 -6.47
C THR A 27 -10.78 -4.16 -5.97
N GLU A 28 -11.35 -3.84 -4.82
CA GLU A 28 -11.18 -2.53 -4.16
C GLU A 28 -9.93 -2.59 -3.28
N GLU A 29 -8.83 -2.07 -3.81
CA GLU A 29 -7.49 -2.19 -3.23
C GLU A 29 -6.99 -0.87 -2.61
N ASP A 30 -7.80 -0.24 -1.77
CA ASP A 30 -7.48 1.08 -1.19
C ASP A 30 -6.47 1.07 -0.03
N CYS A 31 -5.82 -0.07 0.24
CA CYS A 31 -4.75 -0.21 1.22
C CYS A 31 -3.41 -0.50 0.54
N LEU A 32 -2.31 -0.24 1.24
CA LEU A 32 -0.97 -0.43 0.69
C LEU A 32 -0.29 -1.60 1.41
N GLU A 33 0.31 -2.50 0.63
CA GLU A 33 1.23 -3.51 1.15
C GLU A 33 2.61 -3.42 0.51
N MET A 34 3.60 -4.01 1.18
CA MET A 34 4.95 -4.15 0.66
C MET A 34 5.51 -5.51 1.07
N GLY A 35 6.42 -6.05 0.25
CA GLY A 35 7.03 -7.34 0.55
C GLY A 35 7.95 -7.83 -0.54
N VAL A 36 8.54 -9.01 -0.30
CA VAL A 36 9.47 -9.65 -1.24
C VAL A 36 8.83 -9.99 -2.59
N ALA A 37 7.52 -10.24 -2.61
CA ALA A 37 6.76 -10.50 -3.83
C ALA A 37 6.76 -9.30 -4.79
N TYR A 38 6.95 -8.09 -4.25
CA TYR A 38 6.87 -6.82 -4.97
C TYR A 38 8.24 -6.11 -5.01
N ASN A 39 9.35 -6.86 -4.93
CA ASN A 39 10.71 -6.28 -4.90
C ASN A 39 10.92 -5.22 -3.80
N LEU A 40 10.25 -5.38 -2.65
CA LEU A 40 10.20 -4.39 -1.56
C LEU A 40 9.62 -3.02 -1.97
N ARG A 41 8.90 -2.97 -3.10
CA ARG A 41 8.08 -1.87 -3.57
C ARG A 41 6.63 -2.07 -3.14
N TRP A 42 5.79 -1.11 -3.49
CA TRP A 42 4.41 -1.05 -3.02
C TRP A 42 3.45 -1.71 -4.00
N ASN A 43 2.43 -2.35 -3.45
CA ASN A 43 1.28 -2.93 -4.13
C ASN A 43 0.01 -2.36 -3.49
N ASP A 44 -0.98 -1.96 -4.28
CA ASP A 44 -2.30 -1.68 -3.73
C ASP A 44 -2.98 -3.01 -3.40
N ALA A 45 -3.65 -3.10 -2.26
CA ALA A 45 -4.18 -4.35 -1.72
C ALA A 45 -5.55 -4.15 -1.07
N GLU A 46 -6.37 -5.19 -1.12
CA GLU A 46 -7.63 -5.24 -0.38
C GLU A 46 -7.41 -4.99 1.12
N CYS A 47 -8.07 -3.98 1.67
CA CYS A 47 -7.97 -3.62 3.08
C CYS A 47 -8.45 -4.70 4.06
N SER A 48 -9.23 -5.67 3.58
CA SER A 48 -9.79 -6.76 4.41
C SER A 48 -8.76 -7.86 4.72
N ARG A 49 -7.60 -7.86 4.03
CA ARG A 49 -6.56 -8.88 4.18
C ARG A 49 -5.93 -8.83 5.57
N GLN A 50 -5.73 -10.00 6.18
CA GLN A 50 -5.05 -10.12 7.48
C GLN A 50 -3.55 -10.33 7.26
N LEU A 51 -2.77 -9.26 7.47
CA LEU A 51 -1.32 -9.24 7.26
C LEU A 51 -0.61 -8.63 8.48
N SER A 52 0.71 -8.86 8.57
CA SER A 52 1.56 -8.10 9.49
C SER A 52 1.69 -6.66 9.00
N VAL A 53 1.72 -5.71 9.93
CA VAL A 53 1.84 -4.28 9.63
C VAL A 53 3.17 -3.73 10.13
N LEU A 54 3.71 -2.76 9.41
CA LEU A 54 4.83 -1.94 9.86
C LEU A 54 4.27 -0.74 10.64
N CYS A 55 4.63 -0.64 11.91
CA CYS A 55 4.31 0.54 12.72
C CYS A 55 5.47 1.52 12.66
N GLU A 56 5.17 2.81 12.64
CA GLU A 56 6.12 3.87 12.96
C GLU A 56 5.89 4.33 14.40
N ASP A 57 6.96 4.59 15.13
CA ASP A 57 6.91 5.24 16.44
C ASP A 57 7.01 6.76 16.24
N GLY A 58 6.24 7.50 17.04
CA GLY A 58 6.09 8.96 16.93
C GLY A 58 6.98 9.74 17.87
#